data_AF-A0A7J8QF03-F1
#
_entry.id   AF-A0A7J8QF03-F1
#
_cell.length_a   1.000
_cell.length_b   1.000
_cell.length_c   1.000
_cell.angle_alpha   90.00
_cell.angle_beta   90.00
_cell.angle_gamma   90.00
#
_symmetry.space_group_name_H-M   'P 1'
#
loop_
_entity.id
_entity.type
_entity.pdbx_description
1 polymer ?
#
loop_
_entity_poly.entity_id
_entity_poly.type
_entity_poly.pdbx_seq_one_letter_code
_entity_poly.pdbx_strand_id
1 'polypeptide(L)'
;MGIGLKLVRAMEEWLMNNGAHYTFLATEKNNVASKNLFTAKCNYKNLSSLTIFVQPISFAMELGISQDIKVEKLNIRQAISLYDNKLKGKDLYFTDIDAILKEKLSLGTWVFYFKQDEWIGLHSEDEDEDIISTVPPSWAMFSIWNSCEAYKIDIKKPHYPLKLFHEILSHARDKILPCLKNIIPICDYSIEKPFGFLFLYGIHGEGENVGELMKCAWSLASRLGEDIKDCKMIITELGVSDPMIKHVPHASSKSRIDDLWYFKKVNGSSINDENELAMMGELENVVVDPRDF
;
A
#
# COMPACT_ATOMS: atom_id res chain seq x y z
N MET A 1 -0.56 -33.67 9.85
CA MET A 1 -1.23 -32.66 8.98
C MET A 1 -2.04 -31.70 9.85
N GLY A 2 -2.02 -30.40 9.58
CA GLY A 2 -2.75 -29.39 10.39
C GLY A 2 -1.89 -28.28 11.01
N ILE A 3 -0.60 -28.18 10.63
CA ILE A 3 0.32 -27.16 11.17
C ILE A 3 -0.21 -25.75 10.89
N GLY A 4 -0.64 -25.44 9.66
CA GLY A 4 -1.19 -24.13 9.30
C GLY A 4 -2.37 -23.72 10.19
N LEU A 5 -3.33 -24.61 10.43
CA LEU A 5 -4.47 -24.33 11.30
C LEU A 5 -4.04 -24.08 12.75
N LYS A 6 -3.07 -24.85 13.27
CA LYS A 6 -2.52 -24.64 14.61
C LYS A 6 -1.83 -23.28 14.73
N LEU A 7 -1.07 -22.89 13.71
CA LEU A 7 -0.40 -21.58 13.67
C LEU A 7 -1.41 -20.43 13.67
N VAL A 8 -2.45 -20.50 12.83
CA VAL A 8 -3.48 -19.46 12.79
C VAL A 8 -4.18 -19.33 14.14
N ARG A 9 -4.56 -20.45 14.78
CA ARG A 9 -5.18 -20.43 16.11
C ARG A 9 -4.28 -19.86 17.20
N ALA A 10 -3.00 -20.23 17.21
CA ALA A 10 -2.04 -19.69 18.16
C ALA A 10 -1.85 -18.17 17.96
N MET A 11 -1.87 -17.71 16.72
CA MET A 11 -1.80 -16.27 16.40
C MET A 11 -3.07 -15.53 16.84
N GLU A 12 -4.26 -16.09 16.59
CA GLU A 12 -5.53 -15.56 17.08
C GLU A 12 -5.55 -15.46 18.62
N GLU A 13 -5.10 -16.51 19.32
CA GLU A 13 -4.97 -16.52 20.78
C GLU A 13 -4.02 -15.44 21.28
N TRP A 14 -2.86 -15.28 20.64
CA TRP A 14 -1.92 -14.23 20.97
C TRP A 14 -2.54 -12.84 20.76
N LEU A 15 -3.22 -12.61 19.63
CA LEU A 15 -3.90 -11.34 19.34
C LEU A 15 -4.97 -11.01 20.40
N MET A 16 -5.81 -11.98 20.77
CA MET A 16 -6.82 -11.81 21.82
C MET A 16 -6.19 -11.44 23.15
N ASN A 17 -5.10 -12.12 23.54
CA ASN A 17 -4.39 -11.86 24.79
C ASN A 17 -3.71 -10.48 24.82
N ASN A 18 -3.47 -9.88 23.66
CA ASN A 18 -2.91 -8.53 23.51
C ASN A 18 -4.00 -7.47 23.22
N GLY A 19 -5.28 -7.80 23.44
CA GLY A 19 -6.38 -6.83 23.34
C GLY A 19 -6.86 -6.55 21.92
N ALA A 20 -6.47 -7.34 20.93
CA ALA A 20 -7.00 -7.19 19.58
C ALA A 20 -8.50 -7.54 19.55
N HIS A 21 -9.28 -6.71 18.84
CA HIS A 21 -10.69 -6.97 18.58
C HIS A 21 -10.92 -7.61 17.23
N TYR A 22 -10.10 -7.24 16.25
CA TYR A 22 -10.15 -7.72 14.88
C TYR A 22 -8.77 -8.17 14.42
N THR A 23 -8.74 -9.10 13.47
CA THR A 23 -7.54 -9.52 12.75
C THR A 23 -7.83 -9.47 11.27
N PHE A 24 -6.87 -8.99 10.51
CA PHE A 24 -6.91 -8.88 9.06
C PHE A 24 -5.83 -9.78 8.47
N LEU A 25 -6.06 -10.27 7.26
CA LEU A 25 -5.06 -10.94 6.46
C LEU A 25 -5.28 -10.67 4.99
N ALA A 26 -4.19 -10.60 4.26
CA ALA A 26 -4.17 -10.62 2.81
C ALA A 26 -3.74 -12.01 2.31
N THR A 27 -4.34 -12.46 1.21
CA THR A 27 -3.85 -13.60 0.44
C THR A 27 -4.15 -13.39 -1.03
N GLU A 28 -3.24 -13.86 -1.88
CA GLU A 28 -3.45 -13.79 -3.32
C GLU A 28 -4.75 -14.49 -3.75
N LYS A 29 -5.43 -13.91 -4.74
CA LYS A 29 -6.70 -14.40 -5.28
C LYS A 29 -6.67 -15.87 -5.73
N ASN A 30 -5.52 -16.33 -6.23
CA ASN A 30 -5.32 -17.67 -6.77
C ASN A 30 -4.88 -18.72 -5.72
N ASN A 31 -4.62 -18.31 -4.48
CA ASN A 31 -4.19 -19.23 -3.42
C ASN A 31 -5.38 -19.95 -2.76
N VAL A 32 -5.90 -20.98 -3.47
CA VAL A 32 -7.05 -21.77 -3.02
C VAL A 32 -6.85 -22.39 -1.64
N ALA A 33 -5.62 -22.80 -1.30
CA ALA A 33 -5.31 -23.43 -0.02
C ALA A 33 -5.47 -22.45 1.15
N SER A 34 -4.86 -21.27 1.06
CA SER A 34 -5.00 -20.22 2.09
C SER A 34 -6.45 -19.75 2.21
N LYS A 35 -7.14 -19.53 1.08
CA LYS A 35 -8.55 -19.14 1.08
C LYS A 35 -9.42 -20.15 1.85
N ASN A 36 -9.24 -21.44 1.59
CA ASN A 36 -10.00 -22.49 2.28
C ASN A 36 -9.62 -22.62 3.76
N LEU A 37 -8.35 -22.40 4.12
CA LEU A 37 -7.92 -22.38 5.52
C LEU A 37 -8.64 -21.25 6.26
N PHE A 38 -8.56 -20.02 5.76
CA PHE A 38 -9.08 -18.86 6.48
C PHE A 38 -10.60 -18.80 6.48
N THR A 39 -11.26 -19.03 5.34
CA THR A 39 -12.72 -18.97 5.27
C THR A 39 -13.38 -20.20 5.88
N ALA A 40 -13.05 -21.41 5.41
CA ALA A 40 -13.77 -22.62 5.80
C ALA A 40 -13.29 -23.27 7.12
N LYS A 41 -12.08 -22.96 7.60
CA LYS A 41 -11.55 -23.54 8.86
C LYS A 41 -11.40 -22.53 9.99
N CYS A 42 -11.14 -21.27 9.68
CA CYS A 42 -10.93 -20.23 10.69
C CYS A 42 -12.06 -19.19 10.77
N ASN A 43 -13.09 -19.28 9.92
CA ASN A 43 -14.27 -18.40 9.90
C ASN A 43 -13.95 -16.91 9.64
N TYR A 44 -12.94 -16.64 8.81
CA TYR A 44 -12.71 -15.30 8.31
C TYR A 44 -13.75 -14.94 7.24
N LYS A 45 -14.20 -13.68 7.29
CA LYS A 45 -15.09 -13.09 6.29
C LYS A 45 -14.27 -12.32 5.27
N ASN A 46 -14.70 -12.31 4.01
CA ASN A 46 -14.06 -11.47 3.00
C ASN A 46 -14.37 -10.01 3.30
N LEU A 47 -13.36 -9.15 3.16
CA LEU A 47 -13.46 -7.72 3.42
C LEU A 47 -13.50 -6.95 2.10
N SER A 48 -12.40 -6.99 1.35
CA SER A 48 -12.26 -6.30 0.07
C SER A 48 -11.21 -6.98 -0.78
N SER A 49 -11.12 -6.58 -2.05
CA SER A 49 -9.98 -6.87 -2.89
C SER A 49 -9.09 -5.64 -2.96
N LEU A 50 -7.80 -5.81 -2.69
CA LEU A 50 -6.81 -4.77 -2.87
C LEU A 50 -5.87 -5.15 -3.99
N THR A 51 -5.16 -4.16 -4.50
CA THR A 51 -4.28 -4.30 -5.63
C THR A 51 -2.95 -3.65 -5.32
N ILE A 52 -1.90 -4.46 -5.30
CA ILE A 52 -0.54 -3.97 -5.21
C ILE A 52 -0.06 -3.64 -6.62
N PHE A 53 0.37 -2.41 -6.81
CA PHE A 53 1.00 -1.88 -8.01
C PHE A 53 2.50 -1.81 -7.81
N VAL A 54 3.25 -2.30 -8.80
CA VAL A 54 4.72 -2.30 -8.77
C VAL A 54 5.26 -1.63 -10.03
N GLN A 55 6.01 -0.55 -9.84
CA GLN A 55 6.58 0.22 -10.94
C GLN A 55 8.10 0.38 -10.81
N PRO A 56 8.89 0.08 -11.85
CA PRO A 56 10.31 0.42 -11.87
C PRO A 56 10.53 1.92 -11.83
N ILE A 57 11.57 2.32 -11.12
CA ILE A 57 12.01 3.73 -11.08
C ILE A 57 12.38 4.21 -12.50
N SER A 58 12.98 3.37 -13.34
CA SER A 58 13.35 3.77 -14.71
C SER A 58 12.17 4.08 -15.64
N PHE A 59 10.93 3.70 -15.29
CA PHE A 59 9.76 3.84 -16.17
C PHE A 59 8.98 5.14 -15.95
N ALA A 60 9.08 5.76 -14.76
CA ALA A 60 8.27 6.93 -14.42
C ALA A 60 8.84 8.26 -14.97
N MET A 61 10.00 8.24 -15.63
CA MET A 61 10.65 9.44 -16.19
C MET A 61 10.01 9.97 -17.48
N GLU A 62 9.20 9.16 -18.18
CA GLU A 62 8.51 9.61 -19.42
C GLU A 62 7.29 10.51 -19.14
N LEU A 63 6.88 10.65 -17.88
CA LEU A 63 5.79 11.51 -17.49
C LEU A 63 6.31 12.94 -17.31
N GLY A 64 6.22 13.73 -18.39
CA GLY A 64 6.53 15.15 -18.36
C GLY A 64 5.75 15.86 -17.25
N ILE A 65 6.46 16.58 -16.38
CA ILE A 65 5.85 17.38 -15.32
C ILE A 65 5.36 18.69 -15.94
N SER A 66 4.05 18.94 -15.86
CA SER A 66 3.48 20.24 -16.24
C SER A 66 4.08 21.35 -15.38
N GLN A 67 4.49 22.46 -16.00
CA GLN A 67 5.04 23.61 -15.28
C GLN A 67 4.00 24.29 -14.38
N ASP A 68 2.72 23.94 -14.53
CA ASP A 68 1.61 24.57 -13.81
C ASP A 68 1.27 23.88 -12.49
N ILE A 69 1.99 22.82 -12.10
CA ILE A 69 1.78 22.10 -10.85
C ILE A 69 2.75 22.61 -9.77
N LYS A 70 2.20 22.91 -8.59
CA LYS A 70 2.95 23.18 -7.36
C LYS A 70 3.06 21.88 -6.57
N VAL A 71 4.28 21.58 -6.10
CA VAL A 71 4.60 20.39 -5.31
C VAL A 71 5.21 20.87 -4.00
N GLU A 72 4.62 20.47 -2.89
CA GLU A 72 5.06 20.91 -1.57
C GLU A 72 5.16 19.74 -0.60
N LYS A 73 6.25 19.73 0.16
CA LYS A 73 6.43 18.81 1.27
C LYS A 73 5.82 19.42 2.52
N LEU A 74 4.84 18.76 3.10
CA LEU A 74 4.21 19.22 4.34
C LEU A 74 5.16 19.02 5.53
N ASN A 75 5.04 19.89 6.52
CA ASN A 75 5.59 19.58 7.84
C ASN A 75 4.76 18.47 8.51
N ILE A 76 5.33 17.81 9.53
CA ILE A 76 4.68 16.64 10.15
C ILE A 76 3.31 17.00 10.77
N ARG A 77 3.16 18.19 11.39
CA ARG A 77 1.88 18.61 11.98
C ARG A 77 0.81 18.81 10.91
N GLN A 78 1.17 19.46 9.80
CA GLN A 78 0.30 19.64 8.63
C GLN A 78 -0.13 18.31 8.02
N ALA A 79 0.81 17.37 7.87
CA ALA A 79 0.51 16.04 7.35
C ALA A 79 -0.49 15.29 8.24
N ILE A 80 -0.27 15.28 9.57
CA ILE A 80 -1.18 14.64 10.53
C ILE A 80 -2.58 15.26 10.42
N SER A 81 -2.67 16.60 10.45
CA SER A 81 -3.95 17.30 10.35
C SER A 81 -4.68 17.00 9.03
N LEU A 82 -3.96 16.97 7.90
CA LEU A 82 -4.54 16.64 6.61
C LEU A 82 -5.08 15.20 6.58
N TYR A 83 -4.31 14.25 7.08
CA TYR A 83 -4.74 12.84 7.18
C TYR A 83 -5.94 12.69 8.12
N ASP A 84 -5.94 13.34 9.27
CA ASP A 84 -7.05 13.28 10.23
C ASP A 84 -8.33 13.94 9.68
N ASN A 85 -8.21 15.02 8.92
CA ASN A 85 -9.36 15.69 8.33
C ASN A 85 -9.94 14.86 7.17
N LYS A 86 -9.08 14.34 6.29
CA LYS A 86 -9.52 13.73 5.02
C LYS A 86 -9.73 12.23 5.09
N LEU A 87 -8.97 11.51 5.92
CA LEU A 87 -8.95 10.04 5.95
C LEU A 87 -9.47 9.41 7.24
N LYS A 88 -9.62 10.14 8.35
CA LYS A 88 -10.11 9.58 9.63
C LYS A 88 -11.51 8.96 9.57
N GLY A 89 -12.36 9.44 8.65
CA GLY A 89 -13.69 8.90 8.41
C GLY A 89 -13.76 7.81 7.33
N LYS A 90 -12.62 7.37 6.78
CA LYS A 90 -12.56 6.34 5.74
C LYS A 90 -12.55 4.94 6.35
N ASP A 91 -12.78 3.94 5.51
CA ASP A 91 -13.10 2.58 5.95
C ASP A 91 -11.95 1.88 6.70
N LEU A 92 -10.70 2.20 6.36
CA LEU A 92 -9.50 1.75 7.06
C LEU A 92 -8.48 2.89 7.17
N TYR A 93 -8.26 3.36 8.41
CA TYR A 93 -7.36 4.45 8.75
C TYR A 93 -6.53 4.10 10.00
N PHE A 94 -5.27 4.53 10.04
CA PHE A 94 -4.39 4.30 11.20
C PHE A 94 -4.75 5.24 12.32
N THR A 95 -5.04 4.70 13.49
CA THR A 95 -5.18 5.53 14.70
C THR A 95 -3.86 6.17 15.13
N ASP A 96 -2.72 5.63 14.66
CA ASP A 96 -1.36 6.05 14.99
C ASP A 96 -0.60 6.62 13.77
N ILE A 97 -1.31 7.29 12.84
CA ILE A 97 -0.66 7.94 11.68
C ILE A 97 0.47 8.89 12.10
N ASP A 98 0.35 9.52 13.27
CA ASP A 98 1.34 10.45 13.77
C ASP A 98 2.66 9.75 14.11
N ALA A 99 2.60 8.51 14.61
CA ALA A 99 3.77 7.68 14.83
C ALA A 99 4.42 7.34 13.49
N ILE A 100 3.63 6.84 12.52
CA ILE A 100 4.11 6.47 11.17
C ILE A 100 4.81 7.64 10.49
N LEU A 101 4.24 8.85 10.53
CA LEU A 101 4.80 10.05 9.90
C LEU A 101 6.06 10.57 10.59
N LYS A 102 6.25 10.29 11.88
CA LYS A 102 7.45 10.66 12.65
C LYS A 102 8.59 9.65 12.51
N GLU A 103 8.31 8.45 12.00
CA GLU A 103 9.32 7.42 11.80
C GLU A 103 10.39 7.86 10.80
N LYS A 104 11.64 7.46 11.05
CA LYS A 104 12.78 7.78 10.18
C LYS A 104 12.61 7.27 8.75
N LEU A 105 11.90 6.15 8.60
CA LEU A 105 11.64 5.53 7.30
C LEU A 105 10.57 6.29 6.51
N SER A 106 9.76 7.13 7.16
CA SER A 106 8.87 8.02 6.43
C SER A 106 9.65 9.23 5.91
N LEU A 107 9.76 9.31 4.58
CA LEU A 107 10.49 10.41 3.94
C LEU A 107 9.71 11.73 3.98
N GLY A 108 8.39 11.65 4.21
CA GLY A 108 7.49 12.77 4.39
C GLY A 108 6.18 12.60 3.60
N THR A 109 5.39 13.67 3.61
CA THR A 109 4.11 13.78 2.91
C THR A 109 4.20 14.92 1.92
N TRP A 110 3.72 14.69 0.70
CA TRP A 110 3.67 15.70 -0.34
C TRP A 110 2.25 15.97 -0.77
N VAL A 111 1.98 17.23 -1.11
CA VAL A 111 0.75 17.65 -1.78
C VAL A 111 1.07 18.21 -3.16
N PHE A 112 0.11 18.04 -4.05
CA PHE A 112 0.16 18.42 -5.46
C PHE A 112 -1.11 19.18 -5.78
N TYR A 113 -0.99 20.34 -6.40
CA TYR A 113 -2.12 21.17 -6.81
C TYR A 113 -1.67 22.14 -7.92
N PHE A 114 -2.60 22.81 -8.60
CA PHE A 114 -2.24 23.74 -9.66
C PHE A 114 -1.82 25.10 -9.09
N LYS A 115 -0.80 25.73 -9.67
CA LYS A 115 -0.25 27.02 -9.24
C LYS A 115 -1.26 28.17 -9.27
N GLN A 116 -2.26 28.07 -10.15
CA GLN A 116 -3.35 29.04 -10.25
C GLN A 116 -4.30 28.99 -9.05
N ASP A 117 -4.31 27.87 -8.32
CA ASP A 117 -5.15 27.65 -7.16
C ASP A 117 -4.35 27.94 -5.89
N GLU A 118 -4.91 28.73 -4.97
CA GLU A 118 -4.29 28.96 -3.66
C GLU A 118 -4.69 27.86 -2.68
N TRP A 119 -3.72 27.33 -1.95
CA TRP A 119 -3.95 26.47 -0.78
C TRP A 119 -3.77 27.30 0.49
N ILE A 120 -4.87 27.85 1.00
CA ILE A 120 -4.87 28.69 2.20
C ILE A 120 -4.66 27.81 3.45
N GLY A 121 -3.79 28.25 4.37
CA GLY A 121 -3.45 27.51 5.59
C GLY A 121 -2.20 26.62 5.48
N LEU A 122 -1.71 26.34 4.26
CA LEU A 122 -0.50 25.52 4.08
C LEU A 122 0.79 26.24 4.53
N HIS A 123 0.74 27.56 4.65
CA HIS A 123 1.87 28.40 5.08
C HIS A 123 1.57 29.22 6.35
N SER A 124 0.43 28.97 7.04
CA SER A 124 0.15 29.68 8.30
C SER A 124 1.06 29.13 9.39
N GLU A 125 1.80 30.03 10.05
CA GLU A 125 2.64 29.73 11.21
C GLU A 125 1.82 29.65 12.52
N ASP A 126 0.54 30.00 12.47
CA ASP A 126 -0.35 30.01 13.63
C ASP A 126 -0.69 28.58 14.09
N GLU A 127 -0.39 28.29 15.36
CA GLU A 127 -0.40 26.94 15.94
C GLU A 127 -1.81 26.41 16.29
N ASP A 128 -2.85 27.26 16.22
CA ASP A 128 -4.16 27.02 16.87
C ASP A 128 -5.37 26.86 15.92
N GLU A 129 -5.23 27.06 14.61
CA GLU A 129 -6.35 26.86 13.67
C GLU A 129 -6.21 25.55 12.89
N ASP A 130 -7.35 24.88 12.64
CA ASP A 130 -7.46 23.70 11.77
C ASP A 130 -6.67 23.97 10.48
N ILE A 131 -5.53 23.28 10.36
CA ILE A 131 -4.35 23.67 9.56
C ILE A 131 -4.65 23.78 8.05
N ILE A 132 -5.86 23.44 7.60
CA ILE A 132 -6.29 23.46 6.20
C ILE A 132 -7.74 23.92 6.13
N SER A 133 -7.95 25.24 6.06
CA SER A 133 -9.29 25.82 5.98
C SER A 133 -9.91 25.70 4.58
N THR A 134 -9.10 25.84 3.52
CA THR A 134 -9.57 25.69 2.13
C THR A 134 -8.56 24.93 1.28
N VAL A 135 -8.93 23.72 0.85
CA VAL A 135 -8.19 22.95 -0.15
C VAL A 135 -8.47 23.48 -1.56
N PRO A 136 -7.49 23.40 -2.48
CA PRO A 136 -7.70 23.70 -3.90
C PRO A 136 -8.80 22.83 -4.55
N PRO A 137 -9.40 23.27 -5.66
CA PRO A 137 -10.43 22.50 -6.38
C PRO A 137 -9.93 21.16 -6.90
N SER A 138 -8.65 21.07 -7.26
CA SER A 138 -7.99 19.82 -7.62
C SER A 138 -6.68 19.67 -6.85
N TRP A 139 -6.57 18.60 -6.08
CA TRP A 139 -5.38 18.33 -5.28
C TRP A 139 -5.15 16.82 -5.13
N ALA A 140 -3.90 16.44 -4.87
CA ALA A 140 -3.53 15.08 -4.50
C ALA A 140 -2.50 15.10 -3.37
N MET A 141 -2.45 14.02 -2.59
CA MET A 141 -1.44 13.79 -1.57
C MET A 141 -1.01 12.34 -1.52
N PHE A 142 0.20 12.12 -1.03
CA PHE A 142 0.66 10.82 -0.55
C PHE A 142 1.88 11.00 0.36
N SER A 143 2.17 9.96 1.12
CA SER A 143 3.41 9.85 1.88
C SER A 143 4.29 8.74 1.32
N ILE A 144 5.60 8.85 1.57
CA ILE A 144 6.59 7.89 1.09
C ILE A 144 7.26 7.21 2.27
N TRP A 145 7.34 5.88 2.20
CA TRP A 145 8.10 5.03 3.10
C TRP A 145 9.29 4.42 2.38
N ASN A 146 10.47 4.48 3.00
CA ASN A 146 11.72 3.98 2.46
C ASN A 146 12.03 2.57 2.95
N SER A 147 11.61 1.54 2.21
CA SER A 147 11.91 0.16 2.60
C SER A 147 13.40 -0.17 2.41
N CYS A 148 14.14 0.58 1.58
CA CYS A 148 15.57 0.34 1.31
C CYS A 148 16.45 0.45 2.55
N GLU A 149 16.04 1.25 3.53
CA GLU A 149 16.73 1.37 4.83
C GLU A 149 16.30 0.30 5.83
N ALA A 150 15.11 -0.29 5.67
CA ALA A 150 14.59 -1.33 6.54
C ALA A 150 15.11 -2.72 6.16
N TYR A 151 14.97 -3.10 4.88
CA TYR A 151 15.44 -4.38 4.36
C TYR A 151 15.66 -4.32 2.85
N LYS A 152 16.27 -5.37 2.29
CA LYS A 152 16.46 -5.51 0.85
C LYS A 152 15.99 -6.88 0.39
N ILE A 153 15.28 -6.89 -0.72
CA ILE A 153 14.82 -8.08 -1.41
C ILE A 153 16.00 -8.65 -2.20
N ASP A 154 16.39 -9.89 -1.85
CA ASP A 154 17.36 -10.67 -2.61
C ASP A 154 16.63 -11.79 -3.37
N ILE A 155 16.31 -11.53 -4.64
CA ILE A 155 15.72 -12.54 -5.52
C ILE A 155 16.87 -13.38 -6.08
N LYS A 156 17.22 -14.45 -5.36
CA LYS A 156 18.15 -15.44 -5.88
C LYS A 156 17.50 -16.13 -7.07
N LYS A 157 18.05 -15.91 -8.28
CA LYS A 157 17.77 -16.79 -9.42
C LYS A 157 18.07 -18.22 -8.95
N PRO A 158 17.20 -19.21 -9.24
CA PRO A 158 17.51 -20.58 -8.90
C PRO A 158 18.72 -21.02 -9.72
N HIS A 159 19.91 -20.92 -9.15
CA HIS A 159 21.02 -21.75 -9.58
C HIS A 159 20.63 -23.19 -9.23
N TYR A 160 20.61 -24.10 -10.20
CA TYR A 160 21.18 -25.45 -10.15
C TYR A 160 20.52 -26.43 -11.16
N PRO A 161 21.32 -27.25 -11.88
CA PRO A 161 20.85 -28.45 -12.55
C PRO A 161 20.64 -29.57 -11.50
N LEU A 162 19.53 -29.52 -10.76
CA LEU A 162 19.13 -30.61 -9.84
C LEU A 162 18.08 -31.50 -10.52
N LYS A 163 18.57 -32.47 -11.31
CA LYS A 163 17.76 -33.50 -11.98
C LYS A 163 16.96 -34.43 -11.04
N LEU A 164 17.14 -34.36 -9.71
CA LEU A 164 16.49 -35.29 -8.77
C LEU A 164 15.18 -34.81 -8.14
N PHE A 165 14.83 -33.51 -8.25
CA PHE A 165 13.62 -32.96 -7.63
C PHE A 165 12.59 -32.45 -8.63
N HIS A 166 12.78 -32.76 -9.92
CA HIS A 166 11.96 -32.21 -10.99
C HIS A 166 10.51 -32.72 -10.99
N GLU A 167 10.20 -33.91 -10.48
CA GLU A 167 8.82 -34.43 -10.52
C GLU A 167 7.94 -33.95 -9.36
N ILE A 168 8.53 -33.68 -8.18
CA ILE A 168 7.75 -33.23 -7.00
C ILE A 168 7.57 -31.69 -7.03
N LEU A 169 8.52 -30.96 -7.62
CA LEU A 169 8.49 -29.50 -7.71
C LEU A 169 8.13 -28.93 -9.09
N SER A 170 7.93 -29.74 -10.14
CA SER A 170 7.36 -29.23 -11.40
C SER A 170 5.96 -28.65 -11.19
N HIS A 171 5.15 -29.25 -10.31
CA HIS A 171 3.86 -28.72 -9.86
C HIS A 171 3.96 -27.60 -8.82
N ALA A 172 5.16 -27.32 -8.30
CA ALA A 172 5.43 -26.22 -7.37
C ALA A 172 6.16 -25.05 -8.02
N ARG A 173 6.56 -25.18 -9.29
CA ARG A 173 6.99 -24.05 -10.12
C ARG A 173 5.86 -23.05 -10.32
N ASP A 174 4.61 -23.49 -10.22
CA ASP A 174 3.41 -22.65 -10.13
C ASP A 174 3.15 -22.01 -8.77
N LYS A 175 3.90 -22.41 -7.72
CA LYS A 175 3.68 -22.04 -6.31
C LYS A 175 4.74 -21.10 -5.72
N ILE A 176 5.72 -20.65 -6.51
CA ILE A 176 6.50 -19.47 -6.13
C ILE A 176 5.57 -18.28 -6.26
N LEU A 177 5.35 -17.55 -5.15
CA LEU A 177 4.66 -16.26 -5.03
C LEU A 177 4.52 -15.58 -6.40
N PRO A 178 3.36 -15.71 -7.08
CA PRO A 178 3.07 -15.12 -8.38
C PRO A 178 3.48 -13.65 -8.50
N CYS A 179 3.47 -12.91 -7.39
CA CYS A 179 4.02 -11.56 -7.32
C CYS A 179 5.50 -11.47 -7.76
N LEU A 180 6.38 -12.38 -7.33
CA LEU A 180 7.80 -12.38 -7.74
C LEU A 180 7.96 -12.76 -9.22
N LYS A 181 7.12 -13.64 -9.76
CA LYS A 181 7.15 -14.01 -11.19
C LYS A 181 6.85 -12.84 -12.11
N ASN A 182 5.99 -11.95 -11.64
CA ASN A 182 5.56 -10.74 -12.33
C ASN A 182 6.57 -9.59 -12.16
N ILE A 183 7.28 -9.56 -11.03
CA ILE A 183 8.39 -8.62 -10.74
C ILE A 183 9.66 -8.94 -11.55
N ILE A 184 9.95 -10.22 -11.81
CA ILE A 184 11.17 -10.66 -12.53
C ILE A 184 11.28 -10.08 -13.96
N PRO A 185 10.26 -10.18 -14.85
CA PRO A 185 10.36 -9.63 -16.21
C PRO A 185 10.34 -8.10 -16.26
N ILE A 186 9.86 -7.44 -15.20
CA ILE A 186 9.90 -5.98 -15.06
C ILE A 186 11.35 -5.48 -14.83
N CYS A 187 12.23 -6.35 -14.33
CA CYS A 187 13.58 -6.03 -13.88
C CYS A 187 14.67 -6.79 -14.64
N ASP A 188 14.45 -7.04 -15.94
CA ASP A 188 15.24 -7.94 -16.80
C ASP A 188 16.74 -7.60 -16.91
N TYR A 189 17.22 -6.50 -16.31
CA TYR A 189 18.59 -6.02 -16.52
C TYR A 189 19.52 -5.90 -15.30
N SER A 190 19.09 -6.02 -14.03
CA SER A 190 20.03 -5.75 -12.91
C SER A 190 19.71 -6.32 -11.51
N ILE A 191 18.89 -7.37 -11.36
CA ILE A 191 18.70 -8.01 -10.04
C ILE A 191 19.82 -9.02 -9.74
N GLU A 192 21.07 -8.57 -9.76
CA GLU A 192 22.20 -9.35 -9.24
C GLU A 192 22.54 -8.98 -7.79
N LYS A 193 21.92 -7.91 -7.28
CA LYS A 193 22.16 -7.38 -5.94
C LYS A 193 20.85 -7.19 -5.20
N PRO A 194 20.85 -7.34 -3.86
CA PRO A 194 19.70 -7.00 -3.04
C PRO A 194 19.25 -5.56 -3.30
N PHE A 195 17.95 -5.36 -3.44
CA PHE A 195 17.36 -4.05 -3.74
C PHE A 195 16.19 -3.74 -2.81
N GLY A 196 15.89 -2.47 -2.61
CA GLY A 196 14.69 -2.02 -1.90
C GLY A 196 13.72 -1.28 -2.82
N PHE A 197 12.70 -0.71 -2.22
CA PHE A 197 11.67 0.06 -2.92
C PHE A 197 11.19 1.25 -2.09
N LEU A 198 10.44 2.14 -2.74
CA LEU A 198 9.64 3.16 -2.07
C LEU A 198 8.20 2.69 -2.01
N PHE A 199 7.58 2.70 -0.84
CA PHE A 199 6.16 2.44 -0.69
C PHE A 199 5.40 3.74 -0.56
N LEU A 200 4.45 4.01 -1.46
CA LEU A 200 3.55 5.14 -1.38
C LEU A 200 2.33 4.69 -0.60
N TYR A 201 1.98 5.47 0.42
CA TYR A 201 0.86 5.18 1.29
C TYR A 201 0.04 6.45 1.54
N GLY A 202 -1.21 6.26 1.95
CA GLY A 202 -2.13 7.37 2.16
C GLY A 202 -2.33 8.22 0.90
N ILE A 203 -2.40 7.56 -0.27
CA ILE A 203 -2.74 8.20 -1.53
C ILE A 203 -4.18 8.67 -1.44
N HIS A 204 -4.40 9.95 -1.69
CA HIS A 204 -5.73 10.54 -1.76
C HIS A 204 -5.71 11.73 -2.71
N GLY A 205 -6.84 12.03 -3.33
CA GLY A 205 -6.97 13.22 -4.15
C GLY A 205 -8.42 13.52 -4.50
N GLU A 206 -8.68 14.79 -4.76
CA GLU A 206 -10.01 15.30 -5.08
C GLU A 206 -9.90 16.23 -6.29
N GLY A 207 -11.00 16.37 -7.04
CA GLY A 207 -11.10 17.26 -8.19
C GLY A 207 -10.96 16.57 -9.56
N GLU A 208 -11.37 17.29 -10.60
CA GLU A 208 -11.47 16.76 -11.96
C GLU A 208 -10.10 16.44 -12.59
N ASN A 209 -9.06 17.20 -12.20
CA ASN A 209 -7.73 17.12 -12.79
C ASN A 209 -6.72 16.31 -11.96
N VAL A 210 -7.20 15.53 -10.98
CA VAL A 210 -6.36 14.72 -10.08
C VAL A 210 -5.44 13.75 -10.83
N GLY A 211 -5.85 13.27 -12.01
CA GLY A 211 -5.02 12.39 -12.84
C GLY A 211 -3.71 13.03 -13.33
N GLU A 212 -3.69 14.33 -13.59
CA GLU A 212 -2.45 15.04 -13.95
C GLU A 212 -1.54 15.22 -12.75
N LEU A 213 -2.11 15.57 -11.60
CA LEU A 213 -1.41 15.67 -10.33
C LEU A 213 -0.77 14.33 -9.93
N MET A 214 -1.47 13.21 -10.15
CA MET A 214 -0.93 11.88 -9.90
C MET A 214 0.23 11.52 -10.84
N LYS A 215 0.25 11.96 -12.09
CA LYS A 215 1.42 11.77 -12.96
C LYS A 215 2.64 12.49 -12.39
N CYS A 216 2.46 13.72 -11.90
CA CYS A 216 3.52 14.47 -11.23
C CYS A 216 3.99 13.80 -9.94
N ALA A 217 3.05 13.26 -9.14
CA ALA A 217 3.30 12.47 -7.94
C ALA A 217 4.24 11.28 -8.20
N TRP A 218 3.92 10.47 -9.21
CA TRP A 218 4.75 9.33 -9.58
C TRP A 218 6.12 9.73 -10.09
N SER A 219 6.21 10.82 -10.85
CA SER A 219 7.49 11.39 -11.30
C SER A 219 8.34 11.89 -10.13
N LEU A 220 7.74 12.49 -9.10
CA LEU A 220 8.45 12.85 -7.86
C LEU A 220 8.99 11.60 -7.15
N ALA A 221 8.14 10.60 -6.89
CA ALA A 221 8.54 9.38 -6.21
C ALA A 221 9.67 8.65 -6.96
N SER A 222 9.61 8.65 -8.29
CA SER A 222 10.67 8.10 -9.14
C SER A 222 12.00 8.80 -8.95
N ARG A 223 12.02 10.13 -9.05
CA ARG A 223 13.25 10.92 -8.86
C ARG A 223 13.83 10.72 -7.46
N LEU A 224 12.98 10.71 -6.42
CA LEU A 224 13.42 10.40 -5.05
C LEU A 224 14.00 8.98 -4.95
N GLY A 225 13.43 8.01 -5.66
CA GLY A 225 13.94 6.65 -5.72
C GLY A 225 15.33 6.56 -6.38
N GLU A 226 15.63 7.36 -7.40
CA GLU A 226 16.95 7.38 -8.06
C GLU A 226 18.07 7.82 -7.14
N ASP A 227 17.77 8.78 -6.25
CA ASP A 227 18.72 9.30 -5.26
C ASP A 227 18.94 8.32 -4.10
N ILE A 228 18.08 7.32 -3.93
CA ILE A 228 18.17 6.32 -2.86
C ILE A 228 18.96 5.10 -3.32
N LYS A 229 20.03 4.82 -2.58
CA LYS A 229 20.92 3.69 -2.85
C LYS A 229 20.15 2.36 -2.86
N ASP A 230 20.36 1.59 -3.92
CA ASP A 230 19.78 0.26 -4.14
C ASP A 230 18.24 0.25 -4.24
N CYS A 231 17.59 1.41 -4.39
CA CYS A 231 16.17 1.47 -4.70
C CYS A 231 15.92 1.13 -6.17
N LYS A 232 14.94 0.27 -6.45
CA LYS A 232 14.64 -0.16 -7.83
C LYS A 232 13.17 -0.03 -8.22
N MET A 233 12.28 0.06 -7.23
CA MET A 233 10.85 0.02 -7.47
C MET A 233 10.12 1.03 -6.61
N ILE A 234 8.93 1.33 -7.08
CA ILE A 234 7.91 2.08 -6.38
C ILE A 234 6.72 1.14 -6.25
N ILE A 235 6.19 1.01 -5.04
CA ILE A 235 5.08 0.14 -4.71
C ILE A 235 3.96 0.98 -4.08
N THR A 236 2.71 0.65 -4.39
CA THR A 236 1.55 1.13 -3.66
C THR A 236 0.50 0.04 -3.62
N GLU A 237 -0.35 0.04 -2.62
CA GLU A 237 -1.53 -0.82 -2.57
C GLU A 237 -2.78 0.04 -2.47
N LEU A 238 -3.80 -0.27 -3.29
CA LEU A 238 -5.07 0.45 -3.33
C LEU A 238 -6.25 -0.54 -3.36
N GLY A 239 -7.40 -0.13 -2.82
CA GLY A 239 -8.65 -0.85 -2.98
C GLY A 239 -9.07 -0.91 -4.45
N VAL A 240 -9.69 -2.02 -4.89
CA VAL A 240 -10.18 -2.14 -6.28
C VAL A 240 -11.24 -1.09 -6.63
N SER A 241 -11.94 -0.59 -5.63
CA SER A 241 -13.00 0.42 -5.75
C SER A 241 -12.50 1.84 -5.48
N ASP A 242 -11.19 2.01 -5.25
CA ASP A 242 -10.58 3.30 -5.00
C ASP A 242 -10.55 4.15 -6.29
N PRO A 243 -11.12 5.37 -6.30
CA PRO A 243 -11.11 6.25 -7.47
C PRO A 243 -9.70 6.55 -7.99
N MET A 244 -8.68 6.52 -7.13
CA MET A 244 -7.28 6.79 -7.45
C MET A 244 -6.64 5.68 -8.28
N ILE A 245 -7.22 4.47 -8.29
CA ILE A 245 -6.67 3.31 -9.01
C ILE A 245 -6.46 3.61 -10.50
N LYS A 246 -7.36 4.40 -11.12
CA LYS A 246 -7.30 4.77 -12.54
C LYS A 246 -6.17 5.76 -12.87
N HIS A 247 -5.55 6.35 -11.84
CA HIS A 247 -4.50 7.35 -11.97
C HIS A 247 -3.11 6.82 -11.60
N VAL A 248 -3.02 5.56 -11.16
CA VAL A 248 -1.72 4.87 -11.02
C VAL A 248 -1.21 4.52 -12.43
N PRO A 249 0.07 4.71 -12.78
CA PRO A 249 0.59 4.43 -14.10
C PRO A 249 0.63 2.93 -14.29
N HIS A 250 0.00 2.44 -15.35
CA HIS A 250 -0.05 1.01 -15.64
C HIS A 250 1.05 0.66 -16.64
N ALA A 251 2.19 0.16 -16.17
CA ALA A 251 3.28 -0.27 -17.05
C ALA A 251 2.93 -1.54 -17.86
N SER A 252 2.06 -2.41 -17.33
CA SER A 252 1.37 -3.52 -18.02
C SER A 252 0.51 -4.32 -17.02
N SER A 253 -0.34 -5.24 -17.49
CA SER A 253 -1.09 -6.18 -16.64
C SER A 253 -0.21 -7.07 -15.73
N LYS A 254 1.10 -7.14 -16.01
CA LYS A 254 2.09 -7.89 -15.22
C LYS A 254 2.65 -7.12 -14.02
N SER A 255 2.27 -5.85 -13.84
CA SER A 255 2.72 -5.01 -12.71
C SER A 255 1.75 -4.98 -11.54
N ARG A 256 0.76 -5.89 -11.55
CA ARG A 256 -0.38 -5.91 -10.64
C ARG A 256 -0.45 -7.22 -9.88
N ILE A 257 -0.72 -7.15 -8.58
CA ILE A 257 -0.98 -8.30 -7.70
C ILE A 257 -2.36 -8.07 -7.08
N ASP A 258 -3.30 -8.97 -7.38
CA ASP A 258 -4.65 -8.92 -6.81
C ASP A 258 -4.71 -9.72 -5.52
N ASP A 259 -4.84 -9.01 -4.41
CA ASP A 259 -4.98 -9.59 -3.08
C ASP A 259 -6.42 -9.58 -2.60
N LEU A 260 -6.78 -10.63 -1.87
CA LEU A 260 -8.03 -10.75 -1.16
C LEU A 260 -7.76 -10.49 0.31
N TRP A 261 -8.39 -9.45 0.82
CA TRP A 261 -8.38 -9.14 2.24
C TRP A 261 -9.53 -9.85 2.92
N TYR A 262 -9.20 -10.50 4.03
CA TYR A 262 -10.15 -11.14 4.91
C TYR A 262 -9.98 -10.60 6.32
N PHE A 263 -11.04 -10.69 7.10
CA PHE A 263 -11.01 -10.25 8.48
C PHE A 263 -11.83 -11.17 9.37
N LYS A 264 -11.52 -11.12 10.66
CA LYS A 264 -12.24 -11.86 11.68
C LYS A 264 -12.27 -11.04 12.97
N LYS A 265 -13.44 -10.99 13.60
CA LYS A 265 -13.56 -10.54 14.97
C LYS A 265 -13.03 -11.62 15.89
N VAL A 266 -12.00 -11.31 16.67
CA VAL A 266 -11.37 -12.25 17.61
C VAL A 266 -11.85 -12.03 19.04
N ASN A 267 -12.41 -10.85 19.36
CA ASN A 267 -12.90 -10.54 20.71
C ASN A 267 -14.27 -9.80 20.68
N GLY A 268 -15.28 -10.28 21.42
CA GLY A 268 -16.60 -9.62 21.62
C GLY A 268 -17.85 -10.51 21.45
N SER A 269 -18.98 -10.15 22.08
CA SER A 269 -20.26 -10.91 22.10
C SER A 269 -21.12 -10.67 20.85
N SER A 270 -21.67 -11.74 20.30
CA SER A 270 -22.19 -11.89 18.94
C SER A 270 -23.55 -11.25 18.57
N ILE A 271 -24.13 -10.32 19.35
CA ILE A 271 -25.58 -10.05 19.24
C ILE A 271 -25.94 -8.72 18.53
N ASN A 272 -25.07 -7.69 18.51
CA ASN A 272 -25.38 -6.40 17.87
C ASN A 272 -24.42 -5.98 16.72
N ASP A 273 -23.28 -6.65 16.54
CA ASP A 273 -22.22 -6.17 15.64
C ASP A 273 -22.29 -6.73 14.22
N GLU A 274 -23.17 -7.70 13.95
CA GLU A 274 -23.35 -8.25 12.60
C GLU A 274 -23.89 -7.20 11.62
N ASN A 275 -24.62 -6.20 12.12
CA ASN A 275 -25.11 -5.06 11.33
C ASN A 275 -24.02 -4.02 11.03
N GLU A 276 -23.03 -3.80 11.90
CA GLU A 276 -21.88 -2.92 11.57
C GLU A 276 -21.00 -3.54 10.49
N LEU A 277 -20.77 -4.86 10.57
CA LEU A 277 -19.92 -5.58 9.62
C LEU A 277 -20.54 -5.75 8.23
N ALA A 278 -21.88 -5.88 8.16
CA ALA A 278 -22.59 -5.99 6.90
C ALA A 278 -22.66 -4.65 6.13
N MET A 279 -22.33 -3.53 6.77
CA MET A 279 -22.27 -2.19 6.17
C MET A 279 -20.92 -1.87 5.53
N MET A 280 -19.87 -2.65 5.85
CA MET A 280 -18.54 -2.54 5.24
C MET A 280 -18.57 -3.22 3.87
N GLY A 281 -19.17 -2.55 2.87
CA GLY A 281 -19.13 -2.96 1.47
C GLY A 281 -17.71 -3.06 0.91
N GLU A 282 -17.54 -3.09 -0.42
CA GLU A 282 -16.20 -2.99 -1.00
C GLU A 282 -15.55 -1.68 -0.52
N LEU A 283 -14.52 -1.78 0.32
CA LEU A 283 -13.83 -0.63 0.89
C LEU A 283 -13.29 0.24 -0.26
N GLU A 284 -13.72 1.49 -0.29
CA GLU A 284 -13.36 2.41 -1.37
C GLU A 284 -12.03 3.08 -1.10
N ASN A 285 -11.73 3.42 0.16
CA ASN A 285 -10.52 4.15 0.52
C ASN A 285 -9.80 3.41 1.65
N VAL A 286 -8.86 2.54 1.27
CA VAL A 286 -8.05 1.78 2.22
C VAL A 286 -6.67 2.39 2.30
N VAL A 287 -6.28 2.82 3.50
CA VAL A 287 -4.90 3.19 3.78
C VAL A 287 -4.18 1.94 4.30
N VAL A 288 -3.20 1.45 3.54
CA VAL A 288 -2.39 0.27 3.92
C VAL A 288 -1.16 0.68 4.71
N ASP A 289 -0.90 -0.01 5.82
CA ASP A 289 0.15 0.36 6.76
C ASP A 289 1.53 0.17 6.09
N PRO A 290 2.34 1.23 5.94
CA PRO A 290 3.64 1.11 5.32
C PRO A 290 4.61 0.20 6.10
N ARG A 291 4.33 -0.09 7.38
CA ARG A 291 5.15 -0.99 8.21
C ARG A 291 4.92 -2.47 7.88
N ASP A 292 3.81 -2.80 7.21
CA ASP A 292 3.55 -4.16 6.71
C ASP A 292 4.41 -4.50 5.48
N PHE A 293 5.03 -3.48 4.87
CA PHE A 293 5.96 -3.60 3.76
C PHE A 293 7.41 -3.52 4.23
#